data_AF-A0A6V8PL61-F1
#
_entry.id   AF-A0A6V8PL61-F1
#
_cell.length_a   1.000
_cell.length_b   1.000
_cell.length_c   1.000
_cell.angle_alpha   90.00
_cell.angle_beta   90.00
_cell.angle_gamma   90.00
#
_symmetry.space_group_name_H-M   'P 1'
#
loop_
_entity.id
_entity.type
_entity.pdbx_description
1 polymer ?
#
loop_
_entity_poly.entity_id
_entity_poly.type
_entity_poly.pdbx_seq_one_letter_code
_entity_poly.pdbx_strand_id
1 'polypeptide(L)'
;MEARIVPSRGFPLRLLKVRSFSSRPSLRWFLSGFLLMVALIKSGLIIRQEKPDLVMGFGGYVSAPVLLCALLERKRTAIHEQNVVPGRTNQILAPFVDLVCLSFEESRSYFRKARKMVCTGNPVRFREKSPDRDQARTELGLDR
;
A
#
# COMPACT_ATOMS: atom_id res chain seq x y z
N MET A 1 -1.51 -8.36 -13.40
CA MET A 1 -0.99 -9.43 -12.51
C MET A 1 -1.93 -9.67 -11.33
N GLU A 2 -2.19 -8.68 -10.48
CA GLU A 2 -3.08 -8.79 -9.31
C GLU A 2 -4.52 -9.16 -9.67
N ALA A 3 -5.06 -8.57 -10.74
CA ALA A 3 -6.40 -8.88 -11.25
C ALA A 3 -6.61 -10.36 -11.63
N ARG A 4 -5.54 -11.13 -11.78
CA ARG A 4 -5.58 -12.57 -12.04
C ARG A 4 -5.38 -13.38 -10.76
N ILE A 5 -4.38 -13.01 -9.96
CA ILE A 5 -3.92 -13.80 -8.79
C ILE A 5 -4.89 -13.70 -7.62
N VAL A 6 -5.45 -12.51 -7.36
CA VAL A 6 -6.34 -12.31 -6.19
C VAL A 6 -7.63 -13.13 -6.35
N PRO A 7 -8.37 -13.05 -7.47
CA PRO A 7 -9.57 -13.86 -7.66
C PRO A 7 -9.26 -15.35 -7.76
N SER A 8 -8.12 -15.75 -8.35
CA SER A 8 -7.75 -17.17 -8.45
C SER A 8 -7.47 -17.83 -7.10
N ARG A 9 -7.28 -17.05 -6.04
CA ARG A 9 -7.14 -17.54 -4.66
C ARG A 9 -8.41 -17.40 -3.83
N GLY A 10 -9.54 -17.06 -4.46
CA GLY A 10 -10.84 -16.95 -3.80
C GLY A 10 -11.05 -15.65 -3.02
N PHE A 11 -10.16 -14.66 -3.14
CA PHE A 11 -10.31 -13.39 -2.46
C PHE A 11 -11.11 -12.39 -3.32
N PRO A 12 -12.04 -11.62 -2.71
CA PRO A 12 -12.77 -10.59 -3.43
C PRO A 12 -11.82 -9.48 -3.88
N LEU A 13 -11.92 -9.11 -5.16
CA LEU A 13 -11.16 -7.99 -5.72
C LEU A 13 -12.11 -6.85 -6.11
N ARG A 14 -11.97 -5.71 -5.44
CA ARG A 14 -12.67 -4.46 -5.78
C ARG A 14 -11.69 -3.50 -6.45
N LEU A 15 -11.96 -3.13 -7.69
CA LEU A 15 -11.12 -2.20 -8.43
C LEU A 15 -11.59 -0.76 -8.23
N LEU A 16 -10.65 0.13 -7.89
CA LEU A 16 -10.86 1.56 -7.80
C LEU A 16 -10.07 2.27 -8.91
N LYS A 17 -10.74 3.15 -9.65
CA LYS A 17 -10.10 4.01 -10.64
C LYS A 17 -9.58 5.26 -9.93
N VAL A 18 -8.26 5.34 -9.74
CA VAL A 18 -7.58 6.52 -9.17
C VAL A 18 -6.46 6.94 -10.10
N ARG A 19 -6.20 8.24 -10.17
CA ARG A 19 -5.14 8.83 -10.99
C ARG A 19 -4.21 9.67 -10.12
N SER A 20 -2.92 9.66 -10.43
CA SER A 20 -1.94 10.54 -9.81
C SER A 20 -2.21 12.01 -10.17
N PHE A 21 -2.06 12.90 -9.20
CA PHE A 21 -2.14 14.34 -9.45
C PHE A 21 -0.97 14.81 -10.32
N SER A 22 -1.26 15.63 -11.32
CA SER A 22 -0.24 16.39 -12.05
C SER A 22 0.29 17.52 -11.16
N SER A 23 1.54 17.93 -11.35
CA SER A 23 2.19 18.98 -10.56
C SER A 23 1.65 20.39 -10.85
N ARG A 24 0.86 20.58 -11.92
CA ARG A 24 0.32 21.88 -12.34
C ARG A 24 -1.21 21.86 -12.45
N PRO A 25 -1.89 22.96 -12.05
CA PRO A 25 -3.33 23.10 -12.24
C PRO A 25 -3.64 23.05 -13.75
N SER A 26 -4.42 22.06 -14.14
CA SER A 26 -4.76 21.75 -15.54
C SER A 26 -6.07 20.98 -15.55
N LEU A 27 -6.72 20.82 -16.71
CA LEU A 27 -7.93 19.99 -16.82
C LEU A 27 -7.70 18.56 -16.28
N ARG A 28 -6.48 18.02 -16.48
CA ARG A 28 -6.07 16.73 -15.91
C ARG A 28 -6.00 16.72 -14.39
N TRP A 29 -5.64 17.85 -13.77
CA TRP A 29 -5.61 18.01 -12.32
C TRP A 29 -7.03 17.98 -11.75
N PHE A 30 -7.95 18.74 -12.35
CA PHE A 30 -9.37 18.73 -11.97
C PHE A 30 -10.00 17.35 -12.13
N LEU A 31 -9.74 16.68 -13.26
CA LEU A 31 -10.23 15.32 -13.50
C LEU A 31 -9.66 14.32 -12.47
N SER A 32 -8.41 14.50 -12.04
CA SER A 32 -7.82 13.66 -10.98
C SER A 32 -8.49 13.90 -9.63
N GLY A 33 -8.83 15.16 -9.31
CA GLY A 33 -9.62 15.51 -8.13
C GLY A 33 -11.02 14.89 -8.16
N PHE A 34 -11.72 14.97 -9.30
CA PHE A 34 -13.03 14.32 -9.47
C PHE A 34 -12.94 12.80 -9.29
N LEU A 35 -11.95 12.15 -9.91
CA LEU A 35 -11.73 10.71 -9.74
C LEU A 35 -11.40 10.34 -8.29
N LEU A 36 -10.66 11.17 -7.56
CA LEU A 36 -10.40 10.98 -6.14
C LEU A 36 -11.71 11.05 -5.32
N MET A 37 -12.59 12.01 -5.61
CA MET A 37 -13.90 12.12 -4.94
C MET A 37 -14.76 10.89 -5.19
N VAL A 38 -14.81 10.41 -6.44
CA VAL A 38 -15.50 9.16 -6.77
C VAL A 38 -14.88 7.98 -6.03
N ALA A 39 -13.55 7.93 -5.93
CA ALA A 39 -12.85 6.87 -5.21
C ALA A 39 -13.11 6.92 -3.70
N LEU A 40 -13.23 8.10 -3.08
CA LEU A 40 -13.62 8.26 -1.68
C LEU A 40 -15.02 7.71 -1.42
N ILE A 41 -16.02 8.09 -2.24
CA ILE A 41 -17.39 7.59 -2.10
C ILE A 41 -17.41 6.05 -2.22
N LYS A 42 -16.78 5.51 -3.26
CA LYS A 42 -16.70 4.06 -3.47
C LYS A 42 -15.96 3.35 -2.32
N SER A 43 -14.89 3.94 -1.80
CA SER A 43 -14.15 3.39 -0.67
C SER A 43 -15.00 3.32 0.58
N GLY A 44 -15.74 4.40 0.89
CA GLY A 44 -16.67 4.42 2.02
C GLY A 44 -17.76 3.35 1.91
N LEU A 45 -18.33 3.15 0.71
CA LEU A 45 -19.29 2.08 0.46
C LEU A 45 -18.68 0.69 0.70
N ILE A 46 -17.46 0.45 0.19
CA ILE A 46 -16.75 -0.83 0.40
C ILE A 46 -16.52 -1.08 1.89
N ILE A 47 -16.02 -0.07 2.64
CA ILE A 47 -15.78 -0.22 4.09
C ILE A 47 -17.08 -0.54 4.84
N ARG A 48 -18.20 0.08 4.48
CA ARG A 48 -19.50 -0.19 5.13
C ARG A 48 -20.10 -1.55 4.76
N GLN A 49 -19.86 -2.02 3.54
CA GLN A 49 -20.34 -3.33 3.06
C GLN A 49 -19.53 -4.47 3.64
N GLU A 50 -18.20 -4.39 3.55
CA GLU A 50 -17.28 -5.44 3.99
C GLU A 50 -17.09 -5.42 5.52
N LYS A 51 -17.39 -4.29 6.18
CA LYS A 51 -17.28 -4.09 7.64
C LYS A 51 -15.96 -4.58 8.24
N PRO A 52 -14.79 -4.23 7.68
CA PRO A 52 -13.52 -4.76 8.15
C PRO A 52 -13.21 -4.33 9.59
N ASP A 53 -12.49 -5.17 10.32
CA ASP A 53 -11.93 -4.83 11.63
C ASP A 53 -10.64 -4.03 11.51
N LEU A 54 -9.87 -4.27 10.43
CA LEU A 54 -8.58 -3.66 10.13
C LEU A 54 -8.49 -3.36 8.63
N VAL A 55 -7.93 -2.19 8.30
CA VAL A 55 -7.60 -1.81 6.92
C VAL A 55 -6.11 -1.53 6.82
N MET A 56 -5.43 -2.19 5.87
CA MET A 56 -4.00 -2.01 5.64
C MET A 56 -3.73 -1.44 4.25
N GLY A 57 -2.89 -0.39 4.18
CA GLY A 57 -2.42 0.17 2.91
C GLY A 57 -0.94 -0.11 2.67
N PHE A 58 -0.58 -0.27 1.40
CA PHE A 58 0.78 -0.56 0.95
C PHE A 58 1.35 0.57 0.07
N GLY A 59 0.86 1.80 0.28
CA GLY A 59 1.22 2.96 -0.53
C GLY A 59 0.42 3.11 -1.83
N GLY A 60 0.90 4.00 -2.71
CA GLY A 60 0.22 4.36 -3.96
C GLY A 60 -1.01 5.27 -3.78
N TYR A 61 -1.55 5.77 -4.89
CA TYR A 61 -2.67 6.72 -4.86
C TYR A 61 -4.00 6.08 -4.46
N VAL A 62 -4.15 4.77 -4.66
CA VAL A 62 -5.37 4.02 -4.33
C VAL A 62 -5.53 3.83 -2.81
N SER A 63 -4.42 3.67 -2.07
CA SER A 63 -4.48 3.47 -0.61
C SER A 63 -5.03 4.68 0.14
N ALA A 64 -4.83 5.89 -0.39
CA ALA A 64 -5.28 7.13 0.25
C ALA A 64 -6.80 7.19 0.50
N PRO A 65 -7.69 7.10 -0.51
CA PRO A 65 -9.13 7.17 -0.28
C PRO A 65 -9.64 6.02 0.60
N VAL A 66 -9.07 4.82 0.49
CA VAL A 66 -9.48 3.65 1.29
C VAL A 66 -9.15 3.85 2.77
N LEU A 67 -7.91 4.24 3.08
CA LEU A 67 -7.49 4.48 4.46
C LEU A 67 -8.17 5.70 5.08
N LEU A 68 -8.38 6.77 4.32
CA LEU A 68 -9.12 7.94 4.80
C LEU A 68 -10.55 7.56 5.19
N CYS A 69 -11.26 6.79 4.35
CA CYS A 69 -12.59 6.29 4.70
C CYS A 69 -12.55 5.36 5.92
N ALA A 70 -11.55 4.48 6.03
CA ALA A 70 -11.39 3.62 7.19
C ALA A 70 -11.20 4.40 8.50
N LEU A 71 -10.39 5.48 8.46
CA LEU A 71 -10.17 6.39 9.58
C LEU A 71 -11.47 7.10 10.00
N LEU A 72 -12.24 7.61 9.03
CA LEU A 72 -13.52 8.29 9.27
C LEU A 72 -14.57 7.33 9.87
N GLU A 73 -14.58 6.08 9.42
CA GLU A 73 -15.43 5.01 9.94
C GLU A 73 -14.88 4.36 11.23
N ARG A 74 -13.83 4.95 11.83
CA ARG A 74 -13.19 4.50 13.09
C ARG A 74 -12.73 3.04 13.05
N LYS A 75 -12.30 2.55 11.89
CA LYS A 75 -11.67 1.23 11.75
C LYS A 75 -10.21 1.29 12.21
N ARG A 76 -9.67 0.15 12.65
CA ARG A 76 -8.23 0.05 12.88
C ARG A 76 -7.52 0.18 11.54
N THR A 77 -6.39 0.87 11.53
CA THR A 77 -5.66 1.18 10.30
C THR A 77 -4.16 0.95 10.44
N ALA A 78 -3.57 0.41 9.39
CA ALA A 78 -2.13 0.26 9.29
C ALA A 78 -1.63 0.63 7.89
N ILE A 79 -0.38 1.04 7.80
CA ILE A 79 0.34 1.11 6.53
C ILE A 79 1.61 0.26 6.59
N HIS A 80 2.04 -0.26 5.45
CA HIS A 80 3.36 -0.88 5.28
C HIS A 80 4.17 -0.09 4.24
N GLU A 81 5.42 0.21 4.58
CA GLU A 81 6.38 0.85 3.68
C GLU A 81 7.51 -0.12 3.32
N GLN A 82 7.57 -0.45 2.03
CA GLN A 82 8.54 -1.38 1.49
C GLN A 82 9.88 -0.73 1.15
N ASN A 83 9.92 0.60 0.99
CA ASN A 83 11.09 1.31 0.50
C ASN A 83 11.86 2.01 1.64
N VAL A 84 13.15 2.24 1.40
CA VAL A 84 13.98 3.08 2.29
C VAL A 84 13.49 4.54 2.27
N VAL A 85 13.20 5.08 1.08
CA VAL A 85 12.58 6.40 0.92
C VAL A 85 11.07 6.22 0.71
N PRO A 86 10.23 6.67 1.66
CA PRO A 86 8.82 6.35 1.61
C PRO A 86 8.06 7.12 0.55
N GLY A 87 6.97 6.50 0.07
CA GLY A 87 6.03 7.15 -0.83
C GLY A 87 5.27 8.28 -0.13
N ARG A 88 4.94 9.34 -0.89
CA ARG A 88 4.18 10.49 -0.36
C ARG A 88 2.87 10.10 0.32
N THR A 89 2.13 9.13 -0.24
CA THR A 89 0.88 8.67 0.37
C THR A 89 1.10 8.16 1.79
N ASN A 90 2.10 7.29 1.99
CA ASN A 90 2.41 6.73 3.30
C ASN A 90 2.85 7.84 4.28
N GLN A 91 3.72 8.76 3.84
CA GLN A 91 4.15 9.88 4.68
C GLN A 91 2.97 10.77 5.11
N ILE A 92 2.02 11.04 4.21
CA ILE A 92 0.84 11.86 4.50
C ILE A 92 -0.10 11.14 5.49
N LEU A 93 -0.28 9.83 5.36
CA LEU A 93 -1.22 9.07 6.17
C LEU A 93 -0.66 8.62 7.52
N ALA A 94 0.66 8.53 7.65
CA ALA A 94 1.35 8.06 8.85
C ALA A 94 0.90 8.70 10.19
N PRO A 95 0.60 10.01 10.27
CA PRO A 95 0.14 10.62 11.53
C PRO A 95 -1.25 10.16 11.97
N PHE A 96 -2.05 9.65 11.04
CA PHE A 96 -3.46 9.35 11.26
C PHE A 96 -3.71 7.87 11.54
N VAL A 97 -2.88 6.98 10.99
CA VAL A 97 -3.04 5.52 11.17
C VAL A 97 -2.55 5.03 12.53
N ASP A 98 -3.05 3.87 12.95
CA ASP A 98 -2.70 3.28 14.25
C ASP A 98 -1.31 2.64 14.25
N LEU A 99 -0.84 2.14 13.10
CA LEU A 99 0.44 1.45 12.96
C LEU A 99 1.10 1.70 11.61
N VAL A 100 2.41 1.97 11.63
CA VAL A 100 3.28 1.97 10.46
C VAL A 100 4.25 0.78 10.56
N CYS A 101 4.17 -0.15 9.61
CA CYS A 101 5.10 -1.25 9.45
C CYS A 101 6.20 -0.85 8.46
N LEU A 102 7.46 -1.04 8.84
CA LEU A 102 8.62 -0.68 8.02
C LEU A 102 9.37 -1.93 7.55
N SER A 103 9.86 -1.90 6.32
CA SER A 103 10.84 -2.90 5.85
C SER A 103 12.27 -2.62 6.29
N PHE A 104 12.60 -1.35 6.50
CA PHE A 104 13.96 -0.87 6.80
C PHE A 104 13.90 0.09 7.99
N GLU A 105 14.85 -0.03 8.93
CA GLU A 105 14.87 0.83 10.12
C GLU A 105 15.22 2.28 9.74
N GLU A 106 16.00 2.46 8.68
CA GLU A 106 16.38 3.74 8.07
C GLU A 106 15.16 4.58 7.68
N SER A 107 14.07 3.94 7.27
CA SER A 107 12.82 4.59 6.89
C SER A 107 12.14 5.31 8.06
N ARG A 108 12.45 4.96 9.31
CA ARG A 108 11.84 5.53 10.53
C ARG A 108 11.94 7.05 10.59
N SER A 109 13.05 7.60 10.10
CA SER A 109 13.33 9.05 10.08
C SER A 109 12.30 9.86 9.27
N TYR A 110 11.59 9.26 8.32
CA TYR A 110 10.55 9.91 7.53
C TYR A 110 9.17 9.89 8.19
N PHE A 111 8.98 9.05 9.20
CA PHE A 111 7.70 8.81 9.85
C PHE A 111 7.64 9.38 11.27
N ARG A 112 8.34 10.49 11.53
CA ARG A 112 8.46 11.13 12.86
C ARG A 112 7.11 11.49 13.52
N LYS A 113 6.06 11.62 12.71
CA LYS A 113 4.70 11.95 13.15
C LYS A 113 3.81 10.71 13.36
N ALA A 114 4.30 9.51 13.07
CA ALA A 114 3.55 8.27 13.25
C ALA A 114 3.30 7.99 14.73
N ARG A 115 2.10 7.49 15.05
CA ARG A 115 1.72 7.13 16.42
C ARG A 115 2.49 5.91 16.93
N LYS A 116 2.65 4.90 16.08
CA LYS A 116 3.38 3.67 16.37
C LYS A 116 4.10 3.19 15.12
N MET A 117 5.34 2.74 15.29
CA MET A 117 6.17 2.19 14.24
C MET A 117 6.76 0.85 14.67
N VAL A 118 6.78 -0.13 13.77
CA VAL A 118 7.42 -1.44 13.95
C VAL A 118 8.18 -1.80 12.68
N CYS A 119 9.45 -2.17 12.81
CA CYS A 119 10.20 -2.74 11.69
C CYS A 119 9.87 -4.23 11.58
N THR A 120 9.12 -4.60 10.54
CA THR A 120 8.65 -5.97 10.30
C THR A 120 9.46 -6.67 9.21
N GLY A 121 10.26 -5.93 8.45
CA GLY A 121 10.79 -6.39 7.17
C GLY A 121 9.72 -6.40 6.08
N ASN A 122 10.13 -6.83 4.88
CA ASN A 122 9.23 -6.97 3.73
C ASN A 122 8.66 -8.40 3.69
N PRO A 123 7.34 -8.61 3.59
CA PRO A 123 6.78 -9.94 3.44
C PRO A 123 7.24 -10.58 2.14
N VAL A 124 8.04 -11.63 2.27
CA VAL A 124 8.49 -12.47 1.15
C VAL A 124 7.72 -13.79 1.16
N ARG A 125 7.62 -14.44 -0.01
CA ARG A 125 7.07 -15.81 -0.06
C ARG A 125 7.98 -16.71 0.77
N PHE A 126 7.38 -17.50 1.65
CA PHE A 126 8.10 -18.56 2.34
C PHE A 126 8.70 -19.49 1.28
N ARG A 127 10.03 -19.54 1.19
CA ARG A 127 10.77 -20.60 0.52
C ARG A 127 11.54 -21.32 1.62
N GLU A 128 11.32 -22.62 1.76
CA GLU A 128 11.99 -23.45 2.76
C GLU A 128 13.52 -23.50 2.57
N LYS A 129 14.00 -23.24 1.35
CA LYS A 129 15.43 -23.16 1.03
C LYS A 129 15.73 -21.96 0.14
N SER A 130 16.74 -21.20 0.53
CA SER A 130 17.44 -20.28 -0.38
C SER A 130 18.05 -21.10 -1.52
N PRO A 131 17.96 -20.66 -2.78
CA PRO A 131 18.64 -21.36 -3.88
C PRO A 131 20.14 -21.39 -3.61
N ASP A 132 20.77 -22.53 -3.91
CA ASP A 132 22.22 -22.66 -3.84
C ASP A 132 22.88 -21.66 -4.79
N ARG A 133 23.94 -20.98 -4.32
CA ARG A 133 24.56 -19.88 -5.07
C ARG A 133 25.12 -20.35 -6.40
N ASP A 134 25.75 -21.52 -6.42
CA ASP A 134 26.40 -22.05 -7.61
C ASP A 134 25.33 -22.57 -8.58
N GLN A 135 24.30 -23.25 -8.07
CA GLN A 135 23.16 -23.67 -8.88
C GLN A 135 22.43 -22.47 -9.52
N ALA A 136 22.24 -21.37 -8.78
CA ALA A 136 21.63 -20.16 -9.29
C ALA A 136 22.50 -19.46 -10.35
N ARG A 137 23.83 -19.49 -10.20
CA ARG A 137 24.75 -18.98 -11.22
C ARG A 137 24.62 -19.77 -12.52
N THR A 138 24.48 -21.09 -12.41
CA THR A 138 24.35 -21.96 -13.58
C THR A 138 23.04 -21.79 -14.31
N GLU A 139 21.92 -21.69 -13.58
CA GLU A 139 20.63 -21.39 -14.19
C GLU A 139 20.59 -20.01 -14.90
N LEU A 140 21.33 -19.04 -14.37
CA LEU A 140 21.40 -17.68 -14.92
C LEU A 140 22.49 -17.49 -15.98
N GLY A 141 23.30 -18.52 -16.27
CA GLY A 141 24.43 -18.43 -17.20
C GLY A 141 25.55 -17.50 -16.72
N LEU A 142 25.71 -17.36 -15.41
CA LEU A 142 26.68 -16.50 -14.73
C LEU A 142 27.88 -17.28 -14.18
N ASP A 143 28.15 -18.48 -14.72
CA ASP A 143 29.21 -19.41 -14.29
C ASP A 143 30.63 -18.98 -14.66
N ARG A 144 30.80 -17.73 -15.13
CA ARG A 144 32.11 -17.17 -15.48
C ARG A 144 32.82 -16.57 -14.28
#